data_AF-A0A941PLH5-F1
#
_entry.id   AF-A0A941PLH5-F1
#
_cell.length_a   1.000
_cell.length_b   1.000
_cell.length_c   1.000
_cell.angle_alpha   90.00
_cell.angle_beta   90.00
_cell.angle_gamma   90.00
#
_symmetry.space_group_name_H-M   'P 1'
#
loop_
_entity.id
_entity.type
_entity.pdbx_description
1 polymer ?
#
loop_
_entity_poly.entity_id
_entity_poly.type
_entity_poly.pdbx_seq_one_letter_code
_entity_poly.pdbx_strand_id
1 'polypeptide(L)' 'MTNSSSTAAPAWSEIERQAARLEKASLLDLFAADSARAAKLSFEAPHLIADFSKQRIDGAAIAAFGAL' A
#
# COMPACT_ATOMS: atom_id res chain seq x y z
N MET A 1 0.04 -14.42 24.33
CA MET A 1 0.63 -13.07 24.21
C MET A 1 2.15 -13.25 24.15
N THR A 2 2.74 -13.29 22.96
CA THR A 2 4.20 -13.31 22.77
C THR A 2 4.61 -11.99 22.15
N ASN A 3 5.33 -11.18 22.92
CA ASN A 3 5.73 -9.82 22.59
C ASN A 3 7.00 -9.86 21.73
N SER A 4 6.86 -10.03 20.41
CA SER A 4 7.99 -10.02 19.47
C SER A 4 8.37 -8.58 19.11
N SER A 5 8.98 -7.84 20.05
CA SER A 5 9.20 -6.39 19.90
C SER A 5 10.51 -5.98 19.19
N SER A 6 11.10 -6.82 18.33
CA SER A 6 12.35 -6.47 17.63
C SER A 6 12.18 -6.15 16.14
N THR A 7 11.23 -6.78 15.45
CA THR A 7 11.03 -6.61 14.00
C THR A 7 9.96 -5.56 13.67
N ALA A 8 9.04 -5.30 14.61
CA ALA A 8 7.96 -4.35 14.42
C ALA A 8 8.45 -2.89 14.28
N ALA A 9 9.50 -2.49 15.00
CA ALA A 9 9.99 -1.11 14.94
C ALA A 9 10.62 -0.75 13.57
N PRO A 10 11.50 -1.59 12.97
CA PRO A 10 11.97 -1.37 11.60
C PRO A 10 10.85 -1.41 10.55
N ALA A 11 9.92 -2.36 10.64
CA ALA A 11 8.80 -2.48 9.70
C ALA A 11 7.85 -1.28 9.80
N TRP A 12 7.60 -0.78 11.02
CA TRP A 12 6.78 0.42 11.22
C TRP A 12 7.44 1.67 10.64
N SER A 13 8.74 1.85 10.83
CA SER A 13 9.49 2.97 10.24
C SER A 13 9.47 2.94 8.71
N GLU A 14 9.47 1.75 8.10
CA GLU A 14 9.27 1.58 6.66
C GLU A 14 7.90 2.10 6.22
N ILE A 15 6.83 1.70 6.93
CA ILE A 15 5.46 2.14 6.64
C ILE A 15 5.36 3.68 6.73
N GLU A 16 5.91 4.29 7.78
CA GLU A 16 5.93 5.75 7.95
C GLU A 16 6.64 6.45 6.79
N ARG A 17 7.76 5.89 6.32
CA ARG A 17 8.49 6.44 5.17
C ARG A 17 7.67 6.35 3.88
N GLN A 18 7.00 5.22 3.63
CA GLN A 18 6.14 5.07 2.46
C GLN A 18 4.91 5.99 2.52
N ALA A 19 4.34 6.19 3.70
CA ALA A 19 3.24 7.12 3.93
C ALA A 19 3.66 8.57 3.61
N ALA A 20 4.79 9.03 4.16
CA ALA A 20 5.32 10.38 3.90
C ALA A 20 5.67 10.61 2.42
N ARG A 21 6.15 9.57 1.72
CA ARG A 21 6.38 9.62 0.26
C ARG A 21 5.07 9.80 -0.50
N LEU A 22 4.05 9.02 -0.16
CA LEU A 22 2.76 8.99 -0.87
C LEU A 22 1.83 10.14 -0.51
N GLU A 23 1.97 10.75 0.66
CA GLU A 23 1.21 11.93 1.10
C GLU A 23 1.28 13.08 0.07
N LYS A 24 2.44 13.26 -0.54
CA LYS A 24 2.71 14.32 -1.52
C LYS A 24 2.17 14.01 -2.92
N ALA A 25 1.77 12.77 -3.19
CA ALA A 25 1.26 12.37 -4.49
C ALA A 25 -0.25 12.62 -4.60
N SER A 26 -0.68 13.20 -5.73
CA SER A 26 -2.09 13.20 -6.09
C SER A 26 -2.49 11.83 -6.63
N LEU A 27 -3.78 11.48 -6.53
CA LEU A 27 -4.26 10.26 -7.17
C LEU A 27 -4.05 10.29 -8.69
N LEU A 28 -4.18 11.45 -9.33
CA LEU A 28 -3.93 11.60 -10.76
C LEU A 28 -2.49 11.23 -11.13
N ASP A 29 -1.51 11.68 -10.35
CA ASP A 29 -0.09 11.32 -10.56
C ASP A 29 0.14 9.82 -10.43
N LEU A 30 -0.52 9.18 -9.45
CA LEU A 30 -0.40 7.73 -9.23
C LEU A 30 -1.00 6.92 -10.39
N PHE A 31 -2.09 7.38 -11.00
CA PHE A 31 -2.65 6.77 -12.21
C PHE A 31 -1.81 7.07 -13.46
N ALA A 32 -1.23 8.27 -13.56
CA ALA A 32 -0.33 8.63 -14.66
C ALA A 32 0.97 7.81 -14.63
N ALA A 33 1.49 7.51 -13.44
CA ALA A 33 2.72 6.72 -13.25
C ALA A 33 2.53 5.20 -13.45
N ASP A 34 1.30 4.68 -13.31
CA ASP A 34 1.00 3.27 -13.52
C ASP A 34 -0.35 3.09 -14.23
N SER A 35 -0.31 2.95 -15.55
CA SER A 35 -1.52 2.76 -16.37
C SER A 35 -2.28 1.47 -16.05
N ALA A 36 -1.64 0.49 -15.40
CA ALA A 36 -2.27 -0.76 -14.97
C ALA A 36 -2.73 -0.73 -13.50
N ARG A 37 -2.67 0.42 -12.83
CA ARG A 37 -2.98 0.59 -11.40
C ARG A 37 -4.35 0.05 -11.00
N ALA A 38 -5.38 0.33 -11.80
CA ALA A 38 -6.73 -0.14 -11.53
C ALA A 38 -6.80 -1.66 -11.44
N ALA A 39 -6.22 -2.36 -12.43
CA ALA A 39 -6.19 -3.81 -12.47
C ALA A 39 -5.31 -4.41 -11.35
N LYS A 40 -4.16 -3.81 -11.05
CA LYS A 40 -3.24 -4.30 -10.01
C LYS A 40 -3.77 -4.17 -8.58
N LEU A 41 -4.67 -3.21 -8.35
CA LEU A 41 -5.23 -2.90 -7.02
C LEU A 41 -6.72 -3.23 -6.92
N SER A 42 -7.26 -3.96 -7.89
CA SER A 42 -8.62 -4.52 -7.82
C SER A 42 -8.54 -6.02 -7.56
N PHE A 43 -9.36 -6.50 -6.65
CA PHE A 43 -9.47 -7.91 -6.30
C PHE A 43 -10.91 -8.38 -6.56
N GLU A 44 -11.04 -9.58 -7.10
CA GLU A 44 -12.32 -10.18 -7.45
C GLU A 44 -12.59 -11.43 -6.61
N ALA A 45 -13.83 -11.56 -6.17
CA ALA A 45 -14.39 -12.77 -5.56
C ALA A 45 -15.83 -12.94 -6.09
N PRO A 46 -16.48 -14.11 -5.89
CA PRO A 46 -17.87 -14.28 -6.31
C PRO A 46 -18.76 -13.15 -5.79
N HIS A 47 -19.35 -12.40 -6.72
CA HIS A 47 -20.24 -11.26 -6.45
C HIS A 47 -19.59 -10.06 -5.75
N LEU A 48 -18.26 -9.95 -5.71
CA LEU A 48 -17.56 -8.84 -5.08
C LEU A 48 -16.36 -8.38 -5.91
N ILE A 49 -16.26 -7.07 -6.10
CA ILE A 49 -15.05 -6.40 -6.59
C ILE A 49 -14.62 -5.40 -5.52
N ALA A 50 -13.40 -5.56 -5.01
CA ALA A 50 -12.77 -4.62 -4.10
C ALA A 50 -11.69 -3.83 -4.85
N ASP A 51 -12.00 -2.58 -5.20
CA ASP A 51 -11.09 -1.67 -5.92
C ASP A 51 -10.41 -0.70 -4.94
N PHE A 52 -9.11 -0.89 -4.73
CA PHE A 52 -8.26 -0.01 -3.91
C PHE A 52 -7.41 0.96 -4.74
N SER A 53 -7.64 1.05 -6.06
CA SER A 53 -6.82 1.87 -6.96
C SER A 53 -6.85 3.37 -6.63
N LYS A 54 -7.90 3.84 -5.94
CA LYS A 54 -8.07 5.22 -5.48
C LYS A 54 -7.53 5.49 -4.07
N GLN A 55 -6.75 4.55 -3.51
CA GLN A 55 -6.02 4.76 -2.26
C GLN A 55 -4.61 5.30 -2.55
N ARG A 56 -4.01 6.03 -1.61
CA ARG A 56 -2.59 6.44 -1.69
C ARG A 56 -1.66 5.30 -1.26
N ILE A 57 -1.65 4.23 -2.06
CA ILE A 57 -0.80 3.05 -1.86
C ILE A 57 -0.16 2.64 -3.20
N ASP A 58 0.95 1.93 -3.15
CA ASP A 58 1.55 1.25 -4.29
C ASP A 58 2.21 -0.05 -3.82
N GLY A 59 2.88 -0.75 -4.74
CA GLY A 59 3.53 -2.02 -4.41
C GLY A 59 4.56 -1.90 -3.27
N ALA A 60 5.28 -0.78 -3.17
CA ALA A 60 6.26 -0.57 -2.11
C ALA A 60 5.58 -0.36 -0.75
N ALA A 61 4.49 0.41 -0.70
CA ALA A 61 3.71 0.58 0.54
C ALA A 61 3.03 -0.73 1.00
N ILE A 62 2.52 -1.53 0.06
CA ILE A 62 1.93 -2.84 0.37
C ILE A 62 3.00 -3.81 0.89
N ALA A 63 4.17 -3.85 0.26
CA ALA A 63 5.28 -4.68 0.71
C ALA A 63 5.78 -4.27 2.12
N ALA A 64 5.86 -2.98 2.40
CA ALA A 64 6.18 -2.46 3.73
C ALA A 64 5.16 -2.93 4.79
N PHE A 65 3.87 -2.85 4.49
CA PHE A 65 2.81 -3.28 5.39
C PHE A 65 2.81 -4.80 5.62
N GLY A 66 3.09 -5.60 4.58
CA GLY A 66 3.19 -7.06 4.68
C GLY A 66 4.41 -7.56 5.46
N ALA A 67 5.37 -6.68 5.77
CA ALA A 67 6.55 -6.98 6.57
C ALA A 67 6.38 -6.66 8.08
N LEU A 68 5.23 -6.08 8.48
CA LEU A 68 4.87 -5.84 9.88
C LEU A 68 4.49 -7.14 10.60
#